data_AF-I6U684-F1
#
_entry.id   AF-I6U684-F1
#
_cell.length_a   1.000
_cell.length_b   1.000
_cell.length_c   1.000
_cell.angle_alpha   90.00
_cell.angle_beta   90.00
_cell.angle_gamma   90.00
#
_symmetry.space_group_name_H-M   'P 1'
#
loop_
_entity.id
_entity.type
_entity.pdbx_description
1 polymer ?
#
loop_
_entity_poly.entity_id
_entity_poly.type
_entity_poly.pdbx_seq_one_letter_code
_entity_poly.pdbx_strand_id
1 'polypeptide(L)'
;MSNGKDILTKTIISALKEVAPGLEAVLEAHLNATLNKGIEVAYEDPQKFKEAVSKLFGEYSARLLEMVIISKLQSYLGKQVEVNSLEELVEEIKKIYG
;
A
#
# COMPACT_ATOMS: atom_id res chain seq x y z
N MET A 1 15.42 6.07 8.13
CA MET A 1 14.18 5.70 7.42
C MET A 1 13.07 5.79 8.46
N SER A 2 11.94 6.45 8.18
CA SER A 2 10.86 6.52 9.19
C SER A 2 10.30 5.12 9.40
N ASN A 3 10.14 4.71 10.66
CA ASN A 3 9.62 3.39 11.00
C ASN A 3 8.28 3.11 10.28
N GLY A 4 7.44 4.14 10.10
CA GLY A 4 6.16 4.03 9.40
C GLY A 4 6.26 3.70 7.91
N LYS A 5 7.22 4.29 7.17
CA LYS A 5 7.40 4.02 5.74
C LYS A 5 7.79 2.56 5.50
N ASP A 6 8.71 2.05 6.30
CA ASP A 6 9.18 0.67 6.17
C ASP A 6 8.09 -0.35 6.55
N ILE A 7 7.31 -0.06 7.59
CA ILE A 7 6.18 -0.92 8.01
C ILE A 7 5.12 -1.02 6.90
N LEU A 8 4.71 0.11 6.32
CA LEU A 8 3.73 0.11 5.23
C LEU A 8 4.25 -0.65 4.01
N THR A 9 5.47 -0.33 3.57
CA THR A 9 6.09 -0.94 2.39
C THR A 9 6.19 -2.46 2.53
N LYS A 10 6.68 -2.94 3.68
CA LYS A 10 6.77 -4.38 3.96
C LYS A 10 5.40 -5.06 4.03
N THR A 11 4.40 -4.39 4.58
CA THR A 11 3.04 -4.92 4.66
C THR A 11 2.42 -5.08 3.26
N ILE A 12 2.60 -4.09 2.39
CA ILE A 12 2.15 -4.16 0.99
C ILE A 12 2.86 -5.31 0.27
N ILE A 13 4.18 -5.42 0.39
CA ILE A 13 4.94 -6.53 -0.22
C ILE A 13 4.44 -7.89 0.27
N SER A 14 4.21 -8.05 1.57
CA SER A 14 3.64 -9.28 2.13
C SER A 14 2.24 -9.56 1.58
N ALA A 15 1.38 -8.54 1.44
CA ALA A 15 0.06 -8.68 0.85
C ALA A 15 0.12 -9.16 -0.60
N LEU A 16 1.01 -8.58 -1.41
CA LEU A 16 1.17 -8.95 -2.82
C LEU A 16 1.67 -10.39 -2.96
N LYS A 17 2.66 -10.79 -2.15
CA LYS A 17 3.22 -12.15 -2.15
C LYS A 17 2.20 -13.22 -1.76
N GLU A 18 1.27 -12.91 -0.85
CA GLU A 18 0.18 -13.81 -0.47
C GLU A 18 -0.87 -13.96 -1.57
N VAL A 19 -1.12 -12.91 -2.36
CA VAL A 19 -2.03 -12.98 -3.51
C VAL A 19 -1.41 -13.82 -4.62
N ALA A 20 -0.19 -13.50 -5.04
CA ALA A 20 0.56 -14.30 -6.01
C ALA A 20 2.08 -14.01 -5.95
N PRO A 21 2.94 -15.03 -6.10
CA PRO A 21 4.40 -14.86 -6.00
C PRO A 21 5.01 -13.81 -6.94
N GLY A 22 4.39 -13.55 -8.09
CA GLY A 22 4.88 -12.59 -9.09
C GLY A 22 4.29 -11.18 -9.00
N LEU A 23 3.31 -10.95 -8.12
CA LEU A 23 2.53 -9.71 -8.14
C LEU A 23 3.33 -8.48 -7.70
N GLU A 24 4.26 -8.67 -6.76
CA GLU A 24 5.24 -7.66 -6.34
C GLU A 24 6.05 -7.15 -7.54
N ALA A 25 6.70 -8.07 -8.27
CA ALA A 25 7.54 -7.70 -9.42
C ALA A 25 6.74 -7.00 -10.54
N VAL A 26 5.50 -7.44 -10.78
CA VAL A 26 4.61 -6.80 -11.77
C VAL A 26 4.27 -5.37 -11.35
N LEU A 27 3.91 -5.15 -10.08
CA LEU A 27 3.57 -3.82 -9.59
C LEU A 27 4.81 -2.91 -9.53
N GLU A 28 5.96 -3.40 -9.06
CA GLU A 28 7.21 -2.65 -9.03
C GLU A 28 7.65 -2.20 -10.42
N ALA A 29 7.60 -3.09 -11.41
CA ALA A 29 7.92 -2.75 -12.79
C ALA A 29 7.00 -1.64 -13.33
N HIS A 30 5.70 -1.71 -13.02
CA HIS A 30 4.74 -0.69 -13.42
C HIS A 30 4.99 0.67 -12.74
N LEU A 31 5.21 0.68 -11.43
CA LEU A 31 5.48 1.91 -10.68
C LEU A 31 6.78 2.56 -11.14
N ASN A 32 7.82 1.77 -11.39
CA ASN A 32 9.08 2.27 -11.90
C ASN A 32 8.91 2.87 -13.32
N ALA A 33 8.21 2.17 -14.21
CA ALA A 33 8.00 2.62 -15.58
C ALA A 33 7.12 3.89 -15.68
N THR A 34 6.15 4.07 -14.78
CA THR A 34 5.18 5.17 -14.86
C THR A 34 5.50 6.36 -13.96
N LEU A 35 6.13 6.11 -12.81
CA LEU A 35 6.38 7.12 -11.79
C LEU A 35 7.87 7.29 -11.44
N ASN A 36 8.76 6.41 -11.93
CA ASN A 36 10.16 6.32 -11.52
C ASN A 36 10.30 6.19 -9.98
N LYS A 37 9.43 5.36 -9.39
CA LYS A 37 9.34 5.09 -7.94
C LYS A 37 9.03 3.62 -7.67
N GLY A 38 9.34 3.14 -6.47
CA GLY A 38 8.91 1.84 -5.97
C GLY A 38 7.63 1.90 -5.12
N ILE A 39 7.39 0.81 -4.36
CA ILE A 39 6.22 0.63 -3.48
C ILE A 39 6.13 1.73 -2.41
N GLU A 40 7.25 2.36 -2.05
CA GLU A 40 7.29 3.49 -1.12
C GLU A 40 6.37 4.65 -1.49
N VAL A 41 5.99 4.78 -2.76
CA VAL A 41 5.03 5.80 -3.19
C VAL A 41 3.69 5.66 -2.45
N ALA A 42 3.32 4.47 -1.97
CA ALA A 42 2.13 4.29 -1.14
C ALA A 42 2.18 5.10 0.18
N TYR A 43 3.36 5.32 0.76
CA TYR A 43 3.54 6.14 1.96
C TYR A 43 3.69 7.63 1.63
N GLU A 44 4.41 7.93 0.55
CA GLU A 44 4.74 9.30 0.13
C GLU A 44 3.53 10.02 -0.46
N ASP A 45 2.76 9.31 -1.28
CA ASP A 45 1.61 9.81 -2.05
C ASP A 45 0.60 8.66 -2.29
N PRO A 46 -0.22 8.32 -1.27
CA PRO A 46 -1.15 7.19 -1.32
C PRO A 46 -2.17 7.29 -2.46
N GLN A 47 -2.61 8.50 -2.80
CA GLN A 47 -3.53 8.72 -3.92
C GLN A 47 -2.85 8.33 -5.24
N LYS A 48 -1.62 8.80 -5.47
CA LYS A 48 -0.87 8.48 -6.68
C LYS A 48 -0.53 6.99 -6.81
N PHE A 49 -0.27 6.31 -5.69
CA PHE A 49 -0.16 4.85 -5.67
C PHE A 49 -1.45 4.18 -6.14
N LYS A 50 -2.60 4.56 -5.57
CA LYS A 50 -3.92 4.01 -5.96
C LYS A 50 -4.23 4.25 -7.42
N GLU A 51 -3.93 5.42 -7.95
CA GLU A 51 -4.09 5.74 -9.36
C GLU A 51 -3.22 4.84 -10.26
N ALA A 52 -1.96 4.59 -9.88
CA ALA A 52 -1.08 3.69 -10.63
C ALA A 52 -1.58 2.24 -10.58
N VAL A 53 -1.97 1.75 -9.40
CA VAL A 53 -2.57 0.41 -9.25
C VAL A 53 -3.85 0.28 -10.09
N SER A 54 -4.70 1.30 -10.10
CA SER A 54 -5.92 1.33 -10.90
C SER A 54 -5.63 1.31 -12.41
N LYS A 55 -4.60 2.04 -12.87
CA LYS A 55 -4.15 1.97 -14.27
C LYS A 55 -3.64 0.59 -14.67
N LEU A 56 -3.05 -0.16 -13.75
CA LEU A 56 -2.49 -1.49 -14.00
C LEU A 56 -3.55 -2.60 -13.97
N PHE A 57 -4.42 -2.60 -12.95
CA PHE A 57 -5.33 -3.72 -12.67
C PHE A 57 -6.83 -3.36 -12.78
N GLY A 58 -7.15 -2.10 -13.05
CA GLY A 58 -8.51 -1.56 -13.03
C GLY A 58 -8.98 -1.14 -11.64
N GLU A 59 -10.02 -0.31 -11.59
CA GLU A 59 -10.53 0.32 -10.36
C GLU A 59 -10.98 -0.71 -9.31
N TYR A 60 -11.70 -1.76 -9.72
CA TYR A 60 -12.18 -2.79 -8.80
C TYR A 60 -11.03 -3.56 -8.13
N SER A 61 -10.03 -3.96 -8.92
CA SER A 61 -8.84 -4.66 -8.41
C SER A 61 -8.02 -3.75 -7.49
N ALA A 62 -7.89 -2.47 -7.83
CA ALA A 62 -7.23 -1.50 -6.98
C ALA A 62 -7.94 -1.34 -5.62
N ARG A 63 -9.27 -1.28 -5.64
CA ARG A 63 -10.07 -1.21 -4.41
C ARG A 63 -9.93 -2.48 -3.56
N LEU A 64 -9.92 -3.66 -4.18
CA LEU A 64 -9.69 -4.92 -3.46
C LEU A 64 -8.29 -4.96 -2.82
N LEU A 65 -7.25 -4.55 -3.56
CA LEU A 65 -5.89 -4.48 -3.03
C LEU A 65 -5.79 -3.50 -1.85
N GLU A 66 -6.42 -2.32 -1.96
CA GLU A 66 -6.50 -1.34 -0.88
C GLU A 66 -7.14 -1.95 0.38
N MET A 67 -8.26 -2.66 0.24
CA MET A 67 -8.92 -3.34 1.36
C MET A 67 -8.04 -4.41 2.00
N VAL A 68 -7.29 -5.19 1.20
CA VAL A 68 -6.34 -6.20 1.72
C VAL A 68 -5.20 -5.54 2.51
N ILE A 69 -4.64 -4.44 2.00
CA ILE A 69 -3.58 -3.68 2.68
C ILE A 69 -4.10 -3.14 4.02
N ILE A 70 -5.28 -2.51 4.02
CA ILE A 70 -5.92 -1.98 5.24
C ILE A 70 -6.13 -3.10 6.26
N SER A 71 -6.74 -4.22 5.86
CA SER A 71 -7.03 -5.34 6.75
C SER A 71 -5.78 -5.93 7.40
N LYS A 72 -4.70 -6.08 6.63
CA LYS A 72 -3.41 -6.56 7.15
C LYS A 72 -2.80 -5.61 8.17
N LEU A 73 -2.84 -4.31 7.89
CA LEU A 73 -2.20 -3.34 8.74
C LEU A 73 -3.01 -3.05 10.01
N GLN A 74 -4.35 -3.09 9.95
CA GLN A 74 -5.22 -3.09 11.13
C GLN A 74 -4.93 -4.29 12.06
N SER A 75 -4.66 -5.46 11.48
CA SER A 75 -4.28 -6.65 12.27
C SER A 75 -2.93 -6.45 12.98
N TYR A 76 -2.02 -5.67 12.39
CA TYR A 76 -0.71 -5.36 12.97
C TYR A 76 -0.76 -4.25 14.03
N LEU A 77 -1.55 -3.19 13.81
CA LEU A 77 -1.67 -2.04 14.72
C LEU A 77 -2.65 -2.26 15.88
N GLY A 78 -3.50 -3.30 15.81
CA GLY A 78 -4.56 -3.56 16.78
C GLY A 78 -5.90 -2.96 16.35
N LYS A 79 -7.01 -3.61 16.73
CA LYS A 79 -8.38 -3.43 16.23
C LYS A 79 -9.03 -2.05 16.45
N GLN A 80 -8.32 -1.04 16.94
CA GLN A 80 -8.88 0.30 17.22
C GLN A 80 -8.68 1.31 16.08
N VAL A 81 -7.99 0.93 15.00
CA VAL A 81 -7.74 1.81 13.86
C VAL A 81 -8.85 1.63 12.82
N GLU A 82 -9.92 2.42 12.93
CA GLU A 82 -10.98 2.49 11.91
C GLU A 82 -10.53 3.35 10.73
N VAL A 83 -10.04 2.70 9.67
CA VAL A 83 -9.60 3.35 8.42
C VAL A 83 -10.31 2.72 7.22
N ASN A 84 -10.73 3.55 6.26
CA ASN A 84 -11.51 3.15 5.08
C ASN A 84 -10.79 3.40 3.75
N SER A 85 -9.61 4.03 3.82
CA SER A 85 -8.78 4.39 2.68
C SER A 85 -7.29 4.25 2.98
N LEU A 86 -6.47 4.10 1.94
CA LEU A 86 -5.02 4.08 2.06
C LEU A 86 -4.48 5.42 2.59
N GLU A 87 -5.12 6.52 2.21
CA GLU A 87 -4.81 7.87 2.65
C GLU A 87 -4.97 7.99 4.17
N GLU A 88 -6.12 7.59 4.71
CA GLU A 88 -6.36 7.52 6.17
C GLU A 88 -5.36 6.61 6.87
N LEU A 89 -5.05 5.44 6.28
CA LEU A 89 -4.08 4.52 6.85
C LEU A 89 -2.68 5.15 6.95
N VAL A 90 -2.23 5.87 5.93
CA VAL A 90 -0.95 6.57 5.93
C VAL A 90 -0.93 7.67 6.98
N GLU A 91 -2.03 8.41 7.15
CA GLU A 91 -2.16 9.42 8.20
C GLU A 91 -2.03 8.81 9.60
N GLU A 92 -2.69 7.69 9.86
CA GLU A 92 -2.57 6.98 11.14
C GLU A 92 -1.16 6.46 11.40
N ILE A 93 -0.51 5.88 10.38
CA ILE A 93 0.90 5.46 10.51
C ILE A 93 1.81 6.66 10.82
N LYS A 94 1.57 7.81 10.19
CA LYS A 94 2.30 9.05 10.46
C LYS A 94 2.06 9.57 11.88
N LYS A 95 0.85 9.42 12.45
CA LYS A 95 0.57 9.79 13.84
C LYS A 95 1.28 8.89 14.86
N ILE A 96 1.45 7.60 14.53
CA ILE A 96 2.08 6.62 15.44
C ILE A 96 3.61 6.68 15.38
N TYR A 97 4.19 6.89 14.18
CA TYR A 97 5.62 6.73 13.92
C TYR A 97 6.33 7.98 13.35
N GLY A 98 5.60 9.07 13.12
CA GLY A 98 6.14 10.37 12.69
C GLY A 98 6.50 11.24 13.89
#